data_AF-A0A846CDW9-F1
#
_entry.id   AF-A0A846CDW9-F1
#
_cell.length_a   1.000
_cell.length_b   1.000
_cell.length_c   1.000
_cell.angle_alpha   90.00
_cell.angle_beta   90.00
_cell.angle_gamma   90.00
#
_symmetry.space_group_name_H-M   'P 1'
#
loop_
_entity.id
_entity.type
_entity.pdbx_description
1 polymer ?
#
loop_
_entity_poly.entity_id
_entity_poly.type
_entity_poly.pdbx_seq_one_letter_code
_entity_poly.pdbx_strand_id
1 'polypeptide(L)'
;MKQVNVLGIDGGGTKTEAVLMDENYQILGSGKSGPSNYQSVGIEVAKNSIQTAISQAVTNSNSHQPISGICLGLAGVGRPEDFPVVENLLQEIITNIPIKRALQPNTIIICSDSNIALVGGIGYSIGIVAMAGTGSQVFGQNSQGLTKRVGGWGYLLGDEGSGYNIAIKGLQAALKSYDGRESPTTLITDFQRHLGLTNIEGIVEVVYRRGWGATEIAALAPIVSVAADKGDKVAKKIIQGAVKELSIATKIVISTLFQPHESFEVVTIGSVWNSMIDFRGRFEDSILAIAPTARVIWPRHQPVYGAGILALKAVKVKS
;
A
#
# COMPACT_ATOMS: atom_id res chain seq x y z
N MET A 1 -33.70 -10.64 -3.84
CA MET A 1 -32.89 -9.47 -4.28
C MET A 1 -32.35 -9.79 -5.66
N LYS A 2 -32.25 -8.83 -6.59
CA LYS A 2 -31.59 -9.08 -7.89
C LYS A 2 -30.11 -9.39 -7.61
N GLN A 3 -29.56 -10.40 -8.29
CA GLN A 3 -28.14 -10.71 -8.24
C GLN A 3 -27.35 -9.54 -8.84
N VAL A 4 -26.30 -9.08 -8.17
CA VAL A 4 -25.54 -7.88 -8.54
C VAL A 4 -24.06 -8.21 -8.62
N ASN A 5 -23.46 -7.92 -9.77
CA ASN A 5 -22.02 -8.01 -9.93
C ASN A 5 -21.38 -6.62 -9.89
N VAL A 6 -20.17 -6.53 -9.33
CA VAL A 6 -19.36 -5.30 -9.34
C VAL A 6 -17.91 -5.60 -9.69
N LEU A 7 -17.19 -4.59 -10.16
CA LEU A 7 -15.75 -4.64 -10.38
C LEU A 7 -14.99 -3.91 -9.29
N GLY A 8 -14.00 -4.57 -8.69
CA GLY A 8 -12.97 -3.94 -7.87
C GLY A 8 -11.64 -3.94 -8.61
N ILE A 9 -10.97 -2.80 -8.69
CA ILE A 9 -9.68 -2.64 -9.35
C ILE A 9 -8.67 -2.01 -8.37
N ASP A 10 -7.49 -2.61 -8.30
CA ASP A 10 -6.31 -2.13 -7.58
C ASP A 10 -5.17 -1.89 -8.58
N GLY A 11 -4.84 -0.61 -8.81
CA GLY A 11 -3.82 -0.21 -9.76
C GLY A 11 -2.61 0.41 -9.07
N GLY A 12 -1.46 -0.24 -9.18
CA GLY A 12 -0.21 0.19 -8.55
C GLY A 12 0.91 0.53 -9.53
N GLY A 13 2.09 0.79 -8.98
CA GLY A 13 3.31 1.08 -9.75
C GLY A 13 3.93 -0.15 -10.43
N THR A 14 3.53 -1.37 -10.08
CA THR A 14 4.12 -2.62 -10.61
C THR A 14 3.10 -3.51 -11.33
N LYS A 15 1.86 -3.53 -10.87
CA LYS A 15 0.78 -4.38 -11.39
C LYS A 15 -0.57 -3.68 -11.25
N THR A 16 -1.54 -4.20 -11.99
CA THR A 16 -2.96 -3.88 -11.85
C THR A 16 -3.73 -5.18 -11.67
N GLU A 17 -4.59 -5.25 -10.67
CA GLU A 17 -5.45 -6.40 -10.40
C GLU A 17 -6.92 -5.96 -10.46
N ALA A 18 -7.77 -6.81 -11.03
CA ALA A 18 -9.20 -6.61 -11.07
C ALA A 18 -9.93 -7.88 -10.62
N VAL A 19 -11.04 -7.71 -9.91
CA VAL A 19 -11.94 -8.79 -9.49
C VAL A 19 -13.38 -8.46 -9.86
N LEU A 20 -14.11 -9.47 -10.34
CA LEU A 20 -15.56 -9.44 -10.45
C LEU A 20 -16.15 -10.07 -9.18
N MET A 21 -17.00 -9.35 -8.47
CA MET A 21 -17.54 -9.77 -7.16
C MET A 21 -19.07 -9.75 -7.17
N ASP A 22 -19.70 -10.74 -6.54
CA ASP A 22 -21.17 -10.83 -6.37
C ASP A 22 -21.66 -10.19 -5.05
N GLU A 23 -22.98 -10.15 -4.83
CA GLU A 23 -23.57 -9.56 -3.62
C GLU A 23 -23.24 -10.28 -2.31
N ASN A 24 -22.74 -11.52 -2.39
CA ASN A 24 -22.30 -12.38 -1.28
C ASN A 24 -20.79 -12.26 -1.02
N TYR A 25 -20.13 -11.28 -1.63
CA TYR A 25 -18.70 -11.02 -1.51
C TYR A 25 -17.81 -12.15 -2.07
N GLN A 26 -18.35 -12.98 -2.97
CA GLN A 26 -17.60 -14.02 -3.68
C GLN A 26 -16.92 -13.43 -4.91
N ILE A 27 -15.64 -13.78 -5.11
CA ILE A 27 -14.92 -13.45 -6.35
C ILE A 27 -15.36 -14.44 -7.43
N LEU A 28 -16.02 -13.94 -8.46
CA LEU A 28 -16.49 -14.72 -9.60
C LEU A 28 -15.43 -14.86 -10.70
N GLY A 29 -14.49 -13.92 -10.77
CA GLY A 29 -13.41 -13.90 -11.75
C GLY A 29 -12.34 -12.87 -11.39
N SER A 30 -11.12 -13.09 -11.86
CA SER A 30 -9.98 -12.22 -11.57
C SER A 30 -9.11 -12.01 -12.81
N GLY A 31 -8.49 -10.84 -12.89
CA GLY A 31 -7.56 -10.47 -13.95
C GLY A 31 -6.38 -9.68 -13.43
N LYS A 32 -5.25 -9.78 -14.12
CA LYS A 32 -4.00 -9.11 -13.76
C LYS A 32 -3.27 -8.61 -14.99
N SER A 33 -2.73 -7.40 -14.87
CA SER A 33 -1.95 -6.76 -15.93
C SER A 33 -0.77 -5.97 -15.36
N GLY A 34 -0.09 -5.24 -16.24
CA GLY A 34 1.02 -4.35 -15.92
C GLY A 34 0.64 -3.15 -15.03
N PRO A 35 1.58 -2.23 -14.81
CA PRO A 35 1.39 -1.07 -13.92
C PRO A 35 0.34 -0.08 -14.45
N SER A 36 -0.35 0.59 -13.53
CA SER A 36 -1.36 1.62 -13.86
C SER A 36 -1.28 2.91 -13.06
N ASN A 37 -0.17 3.13 -12.35
CA ASN A 37 0.16 4.47 -11.87
C ASN A 37 0.49 5.37 -13.08
N TYR A 38 -0.51 6.12 -13.56
CA TYR A 38 -0.41 6.97 -14.75
C TYR A 38 0.68 8.04 -14.63
N GLN A 39 1.06 8.46 -13.42
CA GLN A 39 2.14 9.42 -13.21
C GLN A 39 3.53 8.81 -13.50
N SER A 40 3.65 7.49 -13.37
CA SER A 40 4.91 6.77 -13.62
C SER A 40 5.01 6.22 -15.04
N VAL A 41 3.90 5.68 -15.58
CA VAL A 41 3.92 4.97 -16.88
C VAL A 41 3.18 5.69 -18.00
N GLY A 42 2.55 6.83 -17.71
CA GLY A 42 1.70 7.55 -18.65
C GLY A 42 0.28 6.99 -18.73
N ILE A 43 -0.62 7.81 -19.29
CA ILE A 43 -2.06 7.54 -19.36
C ILE A 43 -2.37 6.30 -20.20
N GLU A 44 -1.77 6.17 -21.39
CA GLU A 44 -2.06 5.05 -22.31
C GLU A 44 -1.67 3.69 -21.74
N VAL A 45 -0.51 3.59 -21.09
CA VAL A 45 -0.06 2.33 -20.47
C VAL A 45 -0.96 1.96 -19.29
N ALA A 46 -1.34 2.95 -18.47
CA ALA A 46 -2.26 2.73 -17.36
C ALA A 46 -3.64 2.27 -17.84
N LYS A 47 -4.18 2.93 -18.86
CA LYS A 47 -5.46 2.59 -19.50
C LYS A 47 -5.47 1.15 -20.02
N ASN A 48 -4.46 0.79 -20.81
CA ASN A 48 -4.33 -0.56 -21.36
C ASN A 48 -4.21 -1.61 -20.25
N SER A 49 -3.48 -1.31 -19.17
CA SER A 49 -3.33 -2.22 -18.04
C SER A 49 -4.65 -2.45 -17.31
N ILE A 50 -5.39 -1.38 -17.02
CA ILE A 50 -6.71 -1.44 -16.38
C ILE A 50 -7.70 -2.20 -17.27
N GLN A 51 -7.78 -1.86 -18.56
CA GLN A 51 -8.67 -2.53 -19.51
C GLN A 51 -8.36 -4.03 -19.62
N THR A 52 -7.08 -4.40 -19.71
CA THR A 52 -6.66 -5.81 -19.76
C THR A 52 -7.05 -6.56 -18.49
N ALA A 53 -6.82 -5.98 -17.31
CA ALA A 53 -7.18 -6.61 -16.04
C ALA A 53 -8.70 -6.81 -15.94
N ILE A 54 -9.51 -5.82 -16.32
CA ILE A 54 -10.97 -5.93 -16.32
C ILE A 54 -11.44 -7.01 -17.30
N SER A 55 -10.94 -7.00 -18.54
CA SER A 55 -11.32 -7.99 -19.56
C SER A 55 -11.03 -9.42 -19.10
N GLN A 56 -9.87 -9.65 -18.48
CA GLN A 56 -9.54 -10.95 -17.90
C GLN A 56 -10.47 -11.32 -16.74
N ALA A 57 -10.77 -10.39 -15.83
CA ALA A 57 -11.67 -10.65 -14.69
C ALA A 57 -13.08 -11.04 -15.15
N VAL A 58 -13.59 -10.42 -16.22
CA VAL A 58 -14.90 -10.75 -16.81
C VAL A 58 -14.85 -12.08 -17.55
N THR A 59 -13.84 -12.30 -18.40
CA THR A 59 -13.71 -13.51 -19.22
C THR A 59 -13.47 -14.76 -18.37
N ASN A 60 -12.73 -14.63 -17.29
CA ASN A 60 -12.45 -15.71 -16.34
C ASN A 60 -13.62 -15.98 -15.38
N SER A 61 -14.75 -15.28 -15.53
CA SER A 61 -15.93 -15.50 -14.70
C SER A 61 -16.96 -16.38 -15.38
N ASN A 62 -17.63 -17.23 -14.60
CA ASN A 62 -18.78 -18.01 -15.09
C ASN A 62 -20.09 -17.19 -15.12
N SER A 63 -20.02 -15.89 -14.85
CA SER A 63 -21.20 -15.05 -14.68
C SER A 63 -21.47 -14.19 -15.91
N HIS A 64 -22.72 -14.24 -16.36
CA HIS A 64 -23.25 -13.40 -17.44
C HIS A 64 -24.08 -12.22 -16.89
N GLN A 65 -24.14 -12.08 -15.56
CA GLN A 65 -24.84 -10.97 -14.92
C GLN A 65 -24.16 -9.64 -15.22
N PRO A 66 -24.95 -8.57 -15.37
CA PRO A 66 -24.41 -7.25 -15.65
C PRO A 66 -23.65 -6.67 -14.46
N ILE A 67 -22.55 -5.99 -14.78
CA ILE A 67 -21.78 -5.20 -13.83
C ILE A 67 -22.58 -3.94 -13.49
N SER A 68 -22.82 -3.72 -12.20
CA SER A 68 -23.68 -2.67 -11.67
C SER A 68 -22.92 -1.59 -10.89
N GLY A 69 -21.62 -1.78 -10.66
CA GLY A 69 -20.75 -0.80 -10.03
C GLY A 69 -19.28 -1.12 -10.23
N ILE A 70 -18.44 -0.11 -10.12
CA ILE A 70 -16.98 -0.22 -10.28
C ILE A 70 -16.30 0.62 -9.20
N CYS A 71 -15.27 0.08 -8.57
CA CYS A 71 -14.34 0.85 -7.75
C CYS A 71 -12.91 0.72 -8.30
N LEU A 72 -12.25 1.86 -8.53
CA LEU A 72 -10.84 1.96 -8.88
C LEU A 72 -10.09 2.57 -7.71
N GLY A 73 -9.26 1.78 -7.04
CA GLY A 73 -8.24 2.27 -6.14
C GLY A 73 -6.91 2.33 -6.89
N LEU A 74 -6.35 3.53 -7.06
CA LEU A 74 -5.12 3.72 -7.82
C LEU A 74 -4.05 4.40 -6.98
N ALA A 75 -2.81 3.92 -7.12
CA ALA A 75 -1.63 4.59 -6.60
C ALA A 75 -1.43 5.92 -7.33
N GLY A 76 -1.07 6.96 -6.57
CA GLY A 76 -0.93 8.33 -7.09
C GLY A 76 -2.25 9.09 -7.17
N VAL A 77 -3.40 8.44 -7.00
CA VAL A 77 -4.71 9.11 -6.96
C VAL A 77 -5.05 9.47 -5.51
N GLY A 78 -5.31 10.75 -5.27
CA GLY A 78 -5.74 11.21 -3.95
C GLY A 78 -5.79 12.71 -3.80
N ARG A 79 -5.43 13.46 -4.84
CA ARG A 79 -5.58 14.91 -4.90
C ARG A 79 -6.72 15.29 -5.84
N PRO A 80 -7.40 16.42 -5.63
CA PRO A 80 -8.53 16.85 -6.46
C PRO A 80 -8.23 16.86 -7.96
N GLU A 81 -7.01 17.20 -8.35
CA GLU A 81 -6.54 17.24 -9.74
C GLU A 81 -6.42 15.86 -10.42
N ASP A 82 -6.32 14.78 -9.64
CA ASP A 82 -6.16 13.42 -10.19
C ASP A 82 -7.49 12.83 -10.67
N PHE A 83 -8.60 13.21 -10.01
CA PHE A 83 -9.92 12.62 -10.26
C PHE A 83 -10.40 12.81 -11.71
N PRO A 84 -10.35 14.01 -12.32
CA PRO A 84 -10.81 14.19 -13.70
C PRO A 84 -10.03 13.35 -14.72
N VAL A 85 -8.73 13.13 -14.49
CA VAL A 85 -7.88 12.32 -15.37
C VAL A 85 -8.33 10.87 -15.34
N VAL A 86 -8.56 10.33 -14.13
CA VAL A 86 -8.99 8.94 -13.94
C VAL A 86 -10.42 8.73 -14.40
N GLU A 87 -11.31 9.69 -14.18
CA GLU A 87 -12.69 9.67 -14.69
C GLU A 87 -12.71 9.56 -16.21
N ASN A 88 -11.94 10.40 -16.92
CA ASN A 88 -11.84 10.35 -18.38
C ASN A 88 -11.30 8.99 -18.86
N LEU A 89 -10.22 8.51 -18.24
CA LEU A 89 -9.65 7.19 -18.54
C LEU A 89 -10.70 6.09 -18.38
N LEU A 90 -11.48 6.13 -17.30
CA LEU A 90 -12.50 5.12 -17.05
C LEU A 90 -13.66 5.20 -18.04
N GLN A 91 -14.11 6.40 -18.43
CA GLN A 91 -15.15 6.57 -19.46
C GLN A 91 -14.74 5.93 -20.80
N GLU A 92 -13.48 6.13 -21.21
CA GLU A 92 -12.94 5.52 -22.42
C GLU A 92 -12.85 3.99 -22.31
N ILE A 93 -12.53 3.46 -21.13
CA ILE A 93 -12.50 2.01 -20.88
C ILE A 93 -13.90 1.41 -20.91
N ILE A 94 -14.87 2.03 -20.23
CA ILE A 94 -16.25 1.52 -20.14
C ILE A 94 -16.91 1.47 -21.52
N THR A 95 -16.58 2.40 -22.41
CA THR A 95 -17.09 2.42 -23.79
C THR A 95 -16.65 1.19 -24.60
N ASN A 96 -15.53 0.55 -24.23
CA ASN A 96 -14.89 -0.55 -24.95
C ASN A 96 -15.01 -1.93 -24.27
N ILE A 97 -15.79 -2.04 -23.18
CA ILE A 97 -16.00 -3.29 -22.42
C ILE A 97 -17.50 -3.64 -22.45
N PRO A 98 -17.91 -4.91 -22.50
CA PRO A 98 -19.31 -5.34 -22.45
C PRO A 98 -19.92 -5.17 -21.05
N ILE A 99 -19.95 -3.93 -20.56
CA ILE A 99 -20.66 -3.51 -19.35
C ILE A 99 -22.11 -3.22 -19.76
N LYS A 100 -23.09 -3.45 -18.87
CA LYS A 100 -24.45 -2.96 -19.13
C LYS A 100 -24.33 -1.46 -19.39
N ARG A 101 -24.78 -0.99 -20.56
CA ARG A 101 -24.70 0.40 -21.08
C ARG A 101 -25.13 1.54 -20.13
N ALA A 102 -25.51 1.25 -18.89
CA ALA A 102 -26.04 2.17 -17.90
C ALA A 102 -25.38 1.97 -16.51
N LEU A 103 -24.05 1.98 -16.42
CA LEU A 103 -23.43 2.34 -15.14
C LEU A 103 -23.75 3.81 -14.86
N GLN A 104 -24.39 4.08 -13.73
CA GLN A 104 -24.66 5.45 -13.33
C GLN A 104 -23.38 6.06 -12.74
N PRO A 105 -23.11 7.36 -12.90
CA PRO A 105 -21.92 8.01 -12.34
C PRO A 105 -21.72 7.74 -10.84
N ASN A 106 -22.83 7.59 -10.10
CA ASN A 106 -22.84 7.33 -8.65
C ASN A 106 -22.51 5.87 -8.25
N THR A 107 -22.32 4.97 -9.21
CA THR A 107 -21.88 3.58 -9.01
C THR A 107 -20.41 3.38 -9.37
N ILE A 108 -19.72 4.46 -9.73
CA ILE A 108 -18.31 4.53 -10.01
C ILE A 108 -17.63 5.19 -8.81
N ILE A 109 -16.71 4.48 -8.18
CA ILE A 109 -15.88 4.99 -7.09
C ILE A 109 -14.45 5.08 -7.57
N ILE A 110 -13.87 6.27 -7.52
CA ILE A 110 -12.43 6.48 -7.71
C ILE A 110 -11.87 6.88 -6.35
N CYS A 111 -10.81 6.21 -5.91
CA CYS A 111 -10.18 6.51 -4.65
C CYS A 111 -8.70 6.14 -4.65
N SER A 112 -8.00 6.46 -3.56
CA SER A 112 -6.61 6.06 -3.40
C SER A 112 -6.47 4.56 -3.16
N ASP A 113 -5.30 4.04 -3.52
CA ASP A 113 -4.82 2.72 -3.10
C ASP A 113 -4.98 2.46 -1.59
N SER A 114 -4.78 3.49 -0.77
CA SER A 114 -4.85 3.41 0.68
C SER A 114 -6.27 3.15 1.18
N ASN A 115 -7.26 3.67 0.48
CA ASN A 115 -8.67 3.47 0.83
C ASN A 115 -9.09 2.01 0.57
N ILE A 116 -8.75 1.47 -0.60
CA ILE A 116 -9.04 0.06 -0.90
C ILE A 116 -8.20 -0.89 -0.04
N ALA A 117 -6.97 -0.50 0.32
CA ALA A 117 -6.12 -1.24 1.25
C ALA A 117 -6.72 -1.31 2.65
N LEU A 118 -7.25 -0.18 3.17
CA LEU A 118 -8.00 -0.15 4.43
C LEU A 118 -9.19 -1.09 4.37
N VAL A 119 -10.05 -0.94 3.36
CA VAL A 119 -11.29 -1.72 3.25
C VAL A 119 -11.02 -3.19 3.01
N GLY A 120 -10.00 -3.56 2.23
CA GLY A 120 -9.63 -4.96 2.02
C GLY A 120 -9.01 -5.57 3.27
N GLY A 121 -8.14 -4.81 3.94
CA GLY A 121 -7.45 -5.26 5.14
C GLY A 121 -8.38 -5.46 6.34
N ILE A 122 -9.32 -4.54 6.56
CA ILE A 122 -10.31 -4.60 7.65
C ILE A 122 -11.59 -5.34 7.22
N GLY A 123 -11.98 -5.30 5.95
CA GLY A 123 -13.27 -5.81 5.47
C GLY A 123 -14.41 -4.77 5.53
N TYR A 124 -14.15 -3.57 6.04
CA TYR A 124 -15.07 -2.43 6.04
C TYR A 124 -14.29 -1.11 6.11
N SER A 125 -14.98 0.02 5.95
CA SER A 125 -14.36 1.33 5.73
C SER A 125 -13.88 2.07 6.99
N ILE A 126 -14.15 1.54 8.19
CA ILE A 126 -13.87 2.25 9.45
C ILE A 126 -12.62 1.65 10.08
N GLY A 127 -11.60 2.47 10.31
CA GLY A 127 -10.35 2.06 10.93
C GLY A 127 -9.14 2.75 10.33
N ILE A 128 -7.97 2.14 10.51
CA ILE A 128 -6.69 2.68 10.06
C ILE A 128 -5.92 1.59 9.30
N VAL A 129 -5.24 1.97 8.23
CA VAL A 129 -4.24 1.15 7.55
C VAL A 129 -2.87 1.80 7.73
N ALA A 130 -1.93 1.05 8.28
CA ALA A 130 -0.52 1.41 8.37
C ALA A 130 0.23 0.66 7.27
N MET A 131 0.65 1.37 6.23
CA MET A 131 1.34 0.79 5.07
C MET A 131 2.85 0.98 5.20
N ALA A 132 3.60 -0.10 5.08
CA ALA A 132 5.06 -0.10 5.07
C ALA A 132 5.58 -1.19 4.11
N GLY A 133 5.99 -0.76 2.92
CA GLY A 133 6.60 -1.57 1.87
C GLY A 133 7.85 -0.86 1.34
N THR A 134 7.96 -0.67 0.02
CA THR A 134 8.99 0.20 -0.56
C THR A 134 8.90 1.63 0.01
N GLY A 135 7.68 2.19 0.03
CA GLY A 135 7.34 3.43 0.73
C GLY A 135 6.47 3.19 1.97
N SER A 136 6.00 4.25 2.62
CA SER A 136 5.11 4.13 3.78
C SER A 136 4.11 5.27 3.88
N GLN A 137 2.93 4.96 4.42
CA GLN A 137 1.92 5.95 4.77
C GLN A 137 0.92 5.35 5.76
N VAL A 138 0.25 6.22 6.50
CA VAL A 138 -0.89 5.84 7.34
C VAL A 138 -2.13 6.57 6.85
N PHE A 139 -3.20 5.82 6.65
CA PHE A 139 -4.50 6.33 6.23
C PHE A 139 -5.59 5.79 7.16
N GLY A 140 -6.59 6.60 7.48
CA GLY A 140 -7.74 6.12 8.22
C GLY A 140 -9.03 6.83 7.81
N GLN A 141 -10.14 6.20 8.19
CA GLN A 141 -11.48 6.74 8.03
C GLN A 141 -12.33 6.40 9.26
N ASN A 142 -13.13 7.36 9.74
CA ASN A 142 -14.07 7.14 10.85
C ASN A 142 -15.50 6.84 10.38
N SER A 143 -16.41 6.61 11.34
CA SER A 143 -17.82 6.32 11.10
C SER A 143 -18.60 7.43 10.38
N GLN A 144 -18.13 8.68 10.46
CA GLN A 144 -18.70 9.83 9.75
C GLN A 144 -18.16 9.99 8.32
N GLY A 145 -17.23 9.12 7.91
CA GLY A 145 -16.57 9.19 6.61
C GLY A 145 -15.40 10.17 6.54
N LEU A 146 -15.06 10.86 7.64
CA LEU A 146 -13.89 11.73 7.70
C LEU A 146 -12.62 10.90 7.56
N THR A 147 -11.70 11.37 6.72
CA THR A 147 -10.44 10.68 6.43
C THR A 147 -9.23 11.48 6.92
N LYS A 148 -8.14 10.76 7.19
CA LYS A 148 -6.84 11.37 7.50
C LYS A 148 -5.73 10.55 6.88
N ARG A 149 -4.86 11.22 6.13
CA ARG A 149 -3.58 10.68 5.64
C ARG A 149 -2.42 11.35 6.37
N VAL A 150 -1.41 10.55 6.74
CA VAL A 150 -0.14 11.02 7.31
C VAL A 150 1.01 10.26 6.62
N GLY A 151 2.01 10.99 6.13
CA GLY A 151 3.07 10.44 5.28
C GLY A 151 2.62 10.21 3.84
N GLY A 152 3.33 9.33 3.12
CA GLY A 152 3.07 9.04 1.70
C GLY A 152 3.52 10.15 0.77
N TRP A 153 4.58 10.88 1.13
CA TRP A 153 5.16 11.95 0.31
C TRP A 153 6.21 11.45 -0.67
N GLY A 154 6.44 10.14 -0.69
CA GLY A 154 7.43 9.48 -1.54
C GLY A 154 8.82 9.46 -0.90
N TYR A 155 9.62 8.51 -1.35
CA TYR A 155 10.91 8.16 -0.76
C TYR A 155 11.96 9.29 -0.71
N LEU A 156 11.77 10.36 -1.49
CA LEU A 156 12.64 11.54 -1.47
C LEU A 156 12.26 12.55 -0.38
N LEU A 157 10.96 12.66 -0.05
CA LEU A 157 10.41 13.71 0.83
C LEU A 157 9.86 13.16 2.15
N GLY A 158 9.74 11.84 2.28
CA GLY A 158 9.24 11.18 3.47
C GLY A 158 9.40 9.66 3.39
N ASP A 159 8.27 8.94 3.49
CA ASP A 159 8.20 7.48 3.59
C ASP A 159 9.00 6.94 4.80
N GLU A 160 8.97 7.66 5.92
CA GLU A 160 9.59 7.23 7.15
C GLU A 160 9.04 5.88 7.63
N GLY A 161 9.95 4.98 8.02
CA GLY A 161 9.61 3.61 8.41
C GLY A 161 9.34 2.64 7.26
N SER A 162 9.44 3.10 6.01
CA SER A 162 9.45 2.22 4.84
C SER A 162 10.73 1.39 4.73
N GLY A 163 10.70 0.35 3.90
CA GLY A 163 11.86 -0.44 3.54
C GLY A 163 12.95 0.42 2.90
N TYR A 164 12.59 1.36 2.02
CA TYR A 164 13.57 2.28 1.44
C TYR A 164 14.25 3.12 2.51
N ASN A 165 13.47 3.71 3.43
CA ASN A 165 14.00 4.55 4.51
C ASN A 165 14.94 3.77 5.45
N ILE A 166 14.57 2.54 5.80
CA ILE A 166 15.41 1.66 6.63
C ILE A 166 16.71 1.31 5.90
N ALA A 167 16.61 0.88 4.64
CA ALA A 167 17.76 0.49 3.84
C ALA A 167 18.75 1.64 3.62
N ILE A 168 18.26 2.83 3.21
CA ILE A 168 19.13 3.97 2.95
C ILE A 168 19.84 4.46 4.22
N LYS A 169 19.13 4.44 5.37
CA LYS A 169 19.75 4.73 6.68
C LYS A 169 20.82 3.70 7.05
N GLY A 170 20.58 2.42 6.75
CA GLY A 170 21.56 1.35 6.92
C GLY A 170 22.82 1.57 6.08
N LEU A 171 22.66 1.83 4.79
CA LEU A 171 23.77 2.10 3.86
C LEU A 171 24.56 3.34 4.29
N GLN A 172 23.87 4.42 4.65
CA GLN A 172 24.49 5.65 5.14
C GLN A 172 25.27 5.40 6.45
N ALA A 173 24.73 4.63 7.37
CA ALA A 173 25.40 4.29 8.62
C ALA A 173 26.66 3.44 8.38
N ALA A 174 26.60 2.47 7.48
CA ALA A 174 27.76 1.66 7.09
C ALA A 174 28.89 2.54 6.51
N LEU A 175 28.56 3.45 5.58
CA LEU A 175 29.53 4.36 4.98
C LEU A 175 30.10 5.37 5.99
N LYS A 176 29.26 5.93 6.88
CA LYS A 176 29.74 6.82 7.94
C LYS A 176 30.66 6.09 8.92
N SER A 177 30.38 4.83 9.25
CA SER A 177 31.27 4.02 10.07
C SER A 177 32.59 3.73 9.35
N TYR A 178 32.55 3.48 8.04
CA TYR A 178 33.76 3.29 7.22
C TYR A 178 34.64 4.55 7.20
N ASP A 179 34.03 5.73 7.06
CA ASP A 179 34.72 7.03 7.13
C ASP A 179 35.26 7.38 8.53
N GLY A 180 34.91 6.61 9.57
CA GLY A 180 35.21 6.94 10.97
C GLY A 180 34.34 8.05 11.58
N ARG A 181 33.22 8.41 10.95
CA ARG A 181 32.28 9.46 11.40
C ARG A 181 31.20 8.97 12.37
N GLU A 182 30.96 7.66 12.41
CA GLU A 182 30.01 7.03 13.34
C GLU A 182 30.62 5.79 14.00
N SER A 183 29.95 5.26 15.03
CA SER A 183 30.39 4.06 15.74
C SER A 183 30.51 2.86 14.79
N PRO A 184 31.43 1.92 15.07
CA PRO A 184 31.54 0.67 14.33
C PRO A 184 30.21 -0.08 14.26
N THR A 185 29.90 -0.65 13.08
CA THR A 185 28.69 -1.44 12.83
C THR A 185 28.97 -2.67 11.97
N THR A 186 28.25 -3.76 12.19
CA THR A 186 28.35 -4.99 11.37
C THR A 186 27.77 -4.78 9.98
N LEU A 187 26.96 -3.73 9.78
CA LEU A 187 26.31 -3.39 8.51
C LEU A 187 27.29 -3.30 7.34
N ILE A 188 28.54 -2.87 7.58
CA ILE A 188 29.60 -2.87 6.55
C ILE A 188 29.76 -4.28 5.97
N THR A 189 30.07 -5.26 6.83
CA THR A 189 30.32 -6.65 6.41
C THR A 189 29.05 -7.34 5.91
N ASP A 190 27.89 -6.97 6.46
CA ASP A 190 26.62 -7.58 6.07
C ASP A 190 26.18 -7.13 4.67
N PHE A 191 26.32 -5.84 4.33
CA PHE A 191 26.09 -5.35 2.97
C PHE A 191 27.12 -5.88 1.98
N GLN A 192 28.41 -5.91 2.34
CA GLN A 192 29.45 -6.48 1.48
C GLN A 192 29.14 -7.93 1.12
N ARG A 193 28.79 -8.76 2.10
CA ARG A 193 28.45 -10.16 1.88
C ARG A 193 27.22 -10.31 0.99
N HIS A 194 26.17 -9.53 1.24
CA HIS A 194 24.92 -9.62 0.48
C HIS A 194 25.09 -9.18 -0.98
N LEU A 195 25.87 -8.10 -1.21
CA LEU A 195 26.08 -7.51 -2.53
C LEU A 195 27.26 -8.11 -3.29
N GLY A 196 28.00 -9.05 -2.69
CA GLY A 196 29.20 -9.65 -3.28
C GLY A 196 30.35 -8.65 -3.46
N LEU A 197 30.49 -7.70 -2.54
CA LEU A 197 31.50 -6.64 -2.61
C LEU A 197 32.73 -7.00 -1.77
N THR A 198 33.92 -6.76 -2.32
CA THR A 198 35.19 -6.88 -1.59
C THR A 198 35.45 -5.65 -0.71
N ASN A 199 34.90 -4.49 -1.08
CA ASN A 199 34.99 -3.22 -0.35
C ASN A 199 33.60 -2.53 -0.34
N ILE A 200 33.23 -1.93 0.80
CA ILE A 200 31.96 -1.22 1.01
C ILE A 200 31.79 -0.02 0.06
N GLU A 201 32.88 0.58 -0.42
CA GLU A 201 32.83 1.66 -1.43
C GLU A 201 32.13 1.22 -2.74
N GLY A 202 32.11 -0.09 -3.02
CA GLY A 202 31.38 -0.67 -4.15
C GLY A 202 29.87 -0.43 -4.12
N ILE A 203 29.29 -0.02 -2.97
CA ILE A 203 27.89 0.40 -2.87
C ILE A 203 27.58 1.55 -3.85
N VAL A 204 28.54 2.45 -4.10
CA VAL A 204 28.33 3.58 -5.01
C VAL A 204 28.01 3.09 -6.43
N GLU A 205 28.71 2.06 -6.92
CA GLU A 205 28.40 1.46 -8.21
C GLU A 205 27.02 0.79 -8.20
N VAL A 206 26.72 0.03 -7.14
CA VAL A 206 25.44 -0.69 -7.01
C VAL A 206 24.26 0.27 -7.05
N VAL A 207 24.31 1.33 -6.25
CA VAL A 207 23.18 2.27 -6.11
C VAL A 207 23.07 3.20 -7.31
N TYR A 208 24.18 3.79 -7.79
CA TYR A 208 24.11 4.84 -8.80
C TYR A 208 24.31 4.35 -10.24
N ARG A 209 25.01 3.23 -10.46
CA ARG A 209 25.42 2.81 -11.81
C ARG A 209 24.66 1.59 -12.33
N ARG A 210 24.07 0.78 -11.45
CA ARG A 210 23.21 -0.36 -11.85
C ARG A 210 21.75 0.03 -12.11
N GLY A 211 21.44 1.33 -12.06
CA GLY A 211 20.07 1.84 -12.28
C GLY A 211 19.07 1.41 -11.20
N TRP A 212 19.55 1.11 -9.99
CA TRP A 212 18.68 0.71 -8.88
C TRP A 212 17.73 1.85 -8.50
N GLY A 213 16.44 1.51 -8.38
CA GLY A 213 15.40 2.40 -7.91
C GLY A 213 15.06 2.16 -6.45
N ALA A 214 13.94 2.75 -6.01
CA ALA A 214 13.48 2.62 -4.64
C ALA A 214 13.19 1.17 -4.22
N THR A 215 12.70 0.35 -5.15
CA THR A 215 12.36 -1.06 -4.89
C THR A 215 13.60 -1.90 -4.59
N GLU A 216 14.64 -1.78 -5.40
CA GLU A 216 15.89 -2.53 -5.23
C GLU A 216 16.59 -2.12 -3.92
N ILE A 217 16.59 -0.81 -3.61
CA ILE A 217 17.15 -0.31 -2.35
C ILE A 217 16.33 -0.82 -1.15
N ALA A 218 15.00 -0.73 -1.20
CA ALA A 218 14.13 -1.21 -0.13
C ALA A 218 14.30 -2.70 0.17
N ALA A 219 14.66 -3.51 -0.83
CA ALA A 219 14.93 -4.93 -0.67
C ALA A 219 16.14 -5.23 0.25
N LEU A 220 17.02 -4.25 0.49
CA LEU A 220 18.15 -4.39 1.42
C LEU A 220 17.76 -4.20 2.89
N ALA A 221 16.57 -3.70 3.18
CA ALA A 221 16.14 -3.38 4.54
C ALA A 221 16.17 -4.55 5.53
N PRO A 222 15.87 -5.82 5.14
CA PRO A 222 16.00 -6.98 6.03
C PRO A 222 17.41 -7.18 6.59
N ILE A 223 18.46 -6.75 5.88
CA ILE A 223 19.85 -6.81 6.36
C ILE A 223 20.01 -6.00 7.64
N VAL A 224 19.39 -4.80 7.68
CA VAL A 224 19.42 -3.94 8.86
C VAL A 224 18.67 -4.57 10.03
N SER A 225 17.52 -5.21 9.76
CA SER A 225 16.77 -5.91 10.81
C SER A 225 17.54 -7.10 11.39
N VAL A 226 18.20 -7.90 10.55
CA VAL A 226 19.03 -9.03 11.01
C VAL A 226 20.22 -8.54 11.84
N ALA A 227 20.89 -7.46 11.44
CA ALA A 227 21.97 -6.88 12.24
C ALA A 227 21.47 -6.37 13.60
N ALA A 228 20.30 -5.71 13.61
CA ALA A 228 19.68 -5.25 14.85
C ALA A 228 19.36 -6.40 15.81
N ASP A 229 18.82 -7.50 15.29
CA ASP A 229 18.52 -8.70 16.07
C ASP A 229 19.78 -9.34 16.67
N LYS A 230 20.88 -9.39 15.90
CA LYS A 230 22.19 -9.87 16.35
C LYS A 230 22.91 -8.95 17.35
N GLY A 231 22.31 -7.82 17.73
CA GLY A 231 22.86 -6.95 18.77
C GLY A 231 23.51 -5.66 18.29
N ASP A 232 23.57 -5.41 16.98
CA ASP A 232 24.17 -4.18 16.44
C ASP A 232 23.37 -2.95 16.92
N LYS A 233 24.04 -2.05 17.64
CA LYS A 233 23.42 -0.87 18.26
C LYS A 233 22.96 0.17 17.23
N VAL A 234 23.69 0.32 16.14
CA VAL A 234 23.37 1.28 15.07
C VAL A 234 22.14 0.81 14.32
N ALA A 235 22.11 -0.45 13.93
CA ALA A 235 20.96 -1.08 13.29
C ALA A 235 19.72 -1.07 14.20
N LYS A 236 19.87 -1.38 15.50
CA LYS A 236 18.78 -1.27 16.49
C LYS A 236 18.17 0.13 16.50
N LYS A 237 19.00 1.18 16.51
CA LYS A 237 18.53 2.58 16.49
C LYS A 237 17.75 2.90 15.21
N ILE A 238 18.18 2.39 14.06
CA ILE A 238 17.49 2.58 12.78
C ILE A 238 16.10 1.93 12.83
N ILE A 239 16.01 0.67 13.25
CA ILE A 239 14.74 -0.06 13.36
C ILE A 239 13.80 0.59 14.37
N GLN A 240 14.30 1.00 15.55
CA GLN A 240 13.52 1.73 16.54
C GLN A 240 13.00 3.07 15.99
N GLY A 241 13.82 3.80 15.24
CA GLY A 241 13.41 5.03 14.57
C GLY A 241 12.29 4.78 13.57
N ALA A 242 12.40 3.74 12.75
CA ALA A 242 11.37 3.37 11.78
C ALA A 242 10.01 3.03 12.43
N VAL A 243 10.02 2.19 13.48
CA VAL A 243 8.80 1.88 14.25
C VAL A 243 8.21 3.15 14.87
N LYS A 244 9.05 4.01 15.43
CA LYS A 244 8.62 5.26 16.08
C LYS A 244 7.92 6.19 15.09
N GLU A 245 8.46 6.38 13.88
CA GLU A 245 7.86 7.24 12.86
C GLU A 245 6.47 6.73 12.42
N LEU A 246 6.35 5.43 12.16
CA LEU A 246 5.04 4.82 11.86
C LEU A 246 4.07 4.98 13.02
N SER A 247 4.53 4.79 14.26
CA SER A 247 3.69 4.94 15.46
C SER A 247 3.23 6.39 15.66
N ILE A 248 4.08 7.38 15.38
CA ILE A 248 3.73 8.80 15.40
C ILE A 248 2.68 9.10 14.33
N ALA A 249 2.87 8.62 13.10
CA ALA A 249 1.91 8.80 12.02
C ALA A 249 0.54 8.21 12.38
N THR A 250 0.52 6.99 12.92
CA THR A 250 -0.71 6.34 13.39
C THR A 250 -1.35 7.08 14.57
N LYS A 251 -0.57 7.57 15.54
CA LYS A 251 -1.09 8.41 16.64
C LYS A 251 -1.86 9.62 16.13
N ILE A 252 -1.33 10.30 15.11
CA ILE A 252 -1.98 11.48 14.53
C ILE A 252 -3.32 11.07 13.92
N VAL A 253 -3.37 9.97 13.16
CA VAL A 253 -4.63 9.46 12.60
C VAL A 253 -5.62 9.10 13.70
N ILE A 254 -5.19 8.40 14.74
CA ILE A 254 -6.01 8.04 15.91
C ILE A 254 -6.64 9.30 16.52
N SER A 255 -5.81 10.25 16.93
CA SER A 255 -6.27 11.48 17.62
C SER A 255 -7.14 12.39 16.76
N THR A 256 -7.05 12.29 15.42
CA THR A 256 -7.87 13.07 14.50
C THR A 256 -9.24 12.45 14.27
N LEU A 257 -9.32 11.10 14.24
CA LEU A 257 -10.47 10.39 13.71
C LEU A 257 -11.33 9.67 14.76
N PHE A 258 -10.74 9.26 15.88
CA PHE A 258 -11.37 8.37 16.86
C PHE A 258 -11.41 8.99 18.25
N GLN A 259 -12.46 8.67 19.01
CA GLN A 259 -12.58 9.08 20.42
C GLN A 259 -11.73 8.17 21.33
N PRO A 260 -11.27 8.65 22.51
CA PRO A 260 -10.38 7.90 23.41
C PRO A 260 -10.87 6.50 23.84
N HIS A 261 -12.18 6.27 23.85
CA HIS A 261 -12.79 4.99 24.26
C HIS A 261 -13.39 4.22 23.08
N GLU A 262 -13.24 4.73 21.86
CA GLU A 262 -13.74 4.06 20.67
C GLU A 262 -12.85 2.86 20.32
N SER A 263 -13.48 1.73 20.01
CA SER A 263 -12.76 0.54 19.53
C SER A 263 -12.65 0.59 18.02
N PHE A 264 -11.44 0.39 17.51
CA PHE A 264 -11.15 0.40 16.07
C PHE A 264 -10.00 -0.55 15.75
N GLU A 265 -9.85 -0.86 14.46
CA GLU A 265 -8.79 -1.73 13.98
C GLU A 265 -7.72 -0.94 13.23
N VAL A 266 -6.47 -1.35 13.40
CA VAL A 266 -5.30 -0.85 12.66
C VAL A 266 -4.73 -2.02 11.86
N VAL A 267 -4.94 -2.04 10.56
CA VAL A 267 -4.41 -3.10 9.69
C VAL A 267 -3.02 -2.74 9.18
N THR A 268 -2.07 -3.67 9.29
CA THR A 268 -0.69 -3.49 8.81
C THR A 268 -0.50 -4.13 7.43
N ILE A 269 -0.21 -3.33 6.40
CA ILE A 269 -0.06 -3.81 5.01
C ILE A 269 1.32 -3.45 4.45
N GLY A 270 1.94 -4.37 3.71
CA GLY A 270 3.23 -4.17 3.06
C GLY A 270 4.32 -5.12 3.55
N SER A 271 5.41 -5.22 2.77
CA SER A 271 6.45 -6.22 2.98
C SER A 271 7.25 -6.01 4.28
N VAL A 272 7.42 -4.76 4.75
CA VAL A 272 8.21 -4.45 5.96
C VAL A 272 7.66 -5.17 7.19
N TRP A 273 6.33 -5.27 7.30
CA TRP A 273 5.69 -5.95 8.43
C TRP A 273 6.03 -7.43 8.51
N ASN A 274 6.29 -8.07 7.36
CA ASN A 274 6.54 -9.51 7.25
C ASN A 274 8.03 -9.86 7.13
N SER A 275 8.86 -8.94 6.64
CA SER A 275 10.27 -9.20 6.34
C SER A 275 11.24 -8.78 7.44
N MET A 276 10.74 -8.14 8.50
CA MET A 276 11.54 -7.62 9.61
C MET A 276 11.26 -8.37 10.89
N ILE A 277 12.32 -8.69 11.63
CA ILE A 277 12.25 -9.39 12.91
C ILE A 277 11.56 -8.50 13.94
N ASP A 278 10.43 -8.97 14.48
CA ASP A 278 9.68 -8.33 15.57
C ASP A 278 9.25 -6.87 15.31
N PHE A 279 9.18 -6.44 14.04
CA PHE A 279 8.86 -5.05 13.71
C PHE A 279 7.38 -4.72 13.99
N ARG A 280 6.47 -5.63 13.59
CA ARG A 280 5.03 -5.47 13.85
C ARG A 280 4.70 -5.53 15.35
N GLY A 281 5.35 -6.42 16.11
CA GLY A 281 5.15 -6.53 17.56
C GLY A 281 5.47 -5.22 18.28
N ARG A 282 6.63 -4.63 17.98
CA ARG A 282 7.02 -3.31 18.53
C ARG A 282 6.09 -2.18 18.15
N PHE A 283 5.58 -2.19 16.92
CA PHE A 283 4.58 -1.23 16.48
C PHE A 283 3.27 -1.42 17.24
N GLU A 284 2.80 -2.67 17.37
CA GLU A 284 1.59 -3.02 18.12
C GLU A 284 1.67 -2.58 19.58
N ASP A 285 2.77 -2.85 20.27
CA ASP A 285 3.01 -2.37 21.64
C ASP A 285 2.91 -0.84 21.72
N SER A 286 3.50 -0.13 20.76
CA SER A 286 3.44 1.33 20.73
C SER A 286 2.01 1.84 20.50
N ILE A 287 1.22 1.18 19.64
CA ILE A 287 -0.17 1.57 19.38
C ILE A 287 -1.05 1.28 20.60
N LEU A 288 -0.90 0.14 21.25
CA LEU A 288 -1.67 -0.22 22.45
C LEU A 288 -1.35 0.72 23.63
N ALA A 289 -0.13 1.23 23.73
CA ALA A 289 0.23 2.26 24.70
C ALA A 289 -0.45 3.62 24.41
N ILE A 290 -0.78 3.92 23.15
CA ILE A 290 -1.46 5.15 22.72
C ILE A 290 -2.98 5.00 22.85
N ALA A 291 -3.52 3.88 22.41
CA ALA A 291 -4.95 3.59 22.34
C ALA A 291 -5.21 2.12 22.74
N PRO A 292 -5.47 1.85 24.03
CA PRO A 292 -5.66 0.48 24.53
C PRO A 292 -6.85 -0.27 23.92
N THR A 293 -7.81 0.45 23.31
CA THR A 293 -8.98 -0.11 22.62
C THR A 293 -8.71 -0.45 21.14
N ALA A 294 -7.54 -0.09 20.61
CA ALA A 294 -7.15 -0.41 19.25
C ALA A 294 -6.80 -1.90 19.13
N ARG A 295 -7.10 -2.50 17.98
CA ARG A 295 -6.61 -3.85 17.63
C ARG A 295 -5.73 -3.77 16.40
N VAL A 296 -4.46 -4.12 16.54
CA VAL A 296 -3.56 -4.22 15.39
C VAL A 296 -3.75 -5.59 14.75
N ILE A 297 -4.05 -5.62 13.45
CA ILE A 297 -4.40 -6.86 12.74
C ILE A 297 -3.59 -7.03 11.46
N TRP A 298 -3.48 -8.28 11.03
CA TRP A 298 -3.09 -8.62 9.66
C TRP A 298 -4.27 -8.42 8.71
N PRO A 299 -4.03 -8.12 7.42
CA PRO A 299 -5.11 -7.92 6.47
C PRO A 299 -5.91 -9.21 6.25
N ARG A 300 -7.23 -9.08 6.29
CA ARG A 300 -8.17 -10.19 5.99
C ARG A 300 -8.17 -10.52 4.50
N HIS A 301 -8.10 -9.50 3.65
CA HIS A 301 -8.09 -9.63 2.20
C HIS A 301 -7.11 -8.66 1.53
N GLN A 302 -6.84 -8.91 0.25
CA GLN A 302 -6.03 -8.04 -0.60
C GLN A 302 -6.76 -6.70 -0.90
N PRO A 303 -6.05 -5.62 -1.25
CA PRO A 303 -6.68 -4.33 -1.57
C PRO A 303 -7.73 -4.39 -2.69
N VAL A 304 -7.49 -5.20 -3.73
CA VAL A 304 -8.47 -5.43 -4.82
C VAL A 304 -9.82 -5.96 -4.33
N TYR A 305 -9.84 -6.75 -3.24
CA TYR A 305 -11.07 -7.19 -2.59
C TYR A 305 -11.79 -6.03 -1.90
N GLY A 306 -11.03 -5.13 -1.27
CA GLY A 306 -11.54 -3.89 -0.70
C GLY A 306 -12.20 -2.97 -1.73
N ALA A 307 -11.64 -2.90 -2.94
CA ALA A 307 -12.28 -2.22 -4.07
C ALA A 307 -13.65 -2.86 -4.40
N GLY A 308 -13.73 -4.20 -4.44
CA GLY A 308 -15.00 -4.91 -4.63
C GLY A 308 -16.04 -4.59 -3.56
N ILE A 309 -15.65 -4.56 -2.27
CA ILE A 309 -16.52 -4.18 -1.15
C ILE A 309 -17.07 -2.75 -1.35
N LEU A 310 -16.20 -1.79 -1.71
CA LEU A 310 -16.62 -0.40 -1.93
C LEU A 310 -17.61 -0.28 -3.09
N ALA A 311 -17.36 -1.00 -4.19
CA ALA A 311 -18.27 -1.03 -5.34
C ALA A 311 -19.63 -1.63 -4.96
N LEU A 312 -19.67 -2.73 -4.21
CA LEU A 312 -20.93 -3.33 -3.71
C LEU A 312 -21.70 -2.35 -2.82
N LYS A 313 -21.02 -1.67 -1.91
CA LYS A 313 -21.65 -0.70 -1.00
C LYS A 313 -22.30 0.45 -1.77
N ALA A 314 -21.63 0.96 -2.80
CA ALA A 314 -22.16 2.02 -3.65
C ALA A 314 -23.48 1.62 -4.35
N VAL A 315 -23.58 0.35 -4.78
CA VAL A 315 -24.81 -0.17 -5.40
C VAL A 315 -25.92 -0.41 -4.37
N LYS A 316 -25.60 -0.98 -3.21
CA LYS A 316 -26.59 -1.34 -2.17
C LYS A 316 -27.27 -0.13 -1.51
N VAL A 317 -26.58 1.02 -1.40
CA VAL A 317 -27.17 2.26 -0.83
C VAL A 317 -28.38 2.77 -1.65
N LYS A 318 -28.56 2.29 -2.89
CA LYS A 318 -29.60 2.79 -3.81
C LYS A 318 -30.64 1.76 -4.25
N SER A 319 -30.54 0.53 -3.73
CA SER A 319 -31.51 -0.55 -3.98
C SER A 319 -32.65 -0.47 -2.98
#